data_AF-A0A9E4JKR5-F1
#
_entry.id   AF-A0A9E4JKR5-F1
#
_cell.length_a   1.000
_cell.length_b   1.000
_cell.length_c   1.000
_cell.angle_alpha   90.00
_cell.angle_beta   90.00
_cell.angle_gamma   90.00
#
_symmetry.space_group_name_H-M   'P 1'
#
loop_
_entity.id
_entity.type
_entity.pdbx_description
1 polymer ?
#
loop_
_entity_poly.entity_id
_entity_poly.type
_entity_poly.pdbx_seq_one_letter_code
_entity_poly.pdbx_strand_id
1 'polypeptide(L)'
;MTPIAGLLGKLIDEVSAEKRRNHEERMKIIAMISDSKLRDAYVHQLLLNQFFLDSSENAQYTLQNAAKHSQWLAEAINYYHQDHGATKEQGEQISRELRLLAVKISKIASLDELKVVYEAATLFTDKLSRFRHREHKYSLEHEIRHGILNPLNDCIAIENNLQRRVALTLLGENINLKFLEEA
;
A
#
# COMPACT_ATOMS: atom_id res chain seq x y z
N MET A 1 4.08 -1.96 -27.54
CA MET A 1 3.16 -2.03 -26.38
C MET A 1 3.87 -2.70 -25.22
N THR A 2 3.78 -2.15 -24.01
CA THR A 2 4.30 -2.82 -22.80
C THR A 2 3.52 -4.11 -22.55
N PRO A 3 4.19 -5.26 -22.34
CA PRO A 3 3.54 -6.52 -21.98
C PRO A 3 2.77 -6.39 -20.66
N ILE A 4 1.57 -6.96 -20.58
CA ILE A 4 0.77 -6.99 -19.34
C ILE A 4 1.25 -8.13 -18.43
N ALA A 5 1.63 -9.26 -19.03
CA ALA A 5 2.14 -10.40 -18.28
C ALA A 5 3.40 -10.05 -17.47
N GLY A 6 3.33 -10.29 -16.17
CA GLY A 6 4.39 -10.00 -15.20
C GLY A 6 4.55 -8.50 -14.88
N LEU A 7 3.63 -7.64 -15.33
CA LEU A 7 3.73 -6.19 -15.14
C LEU A 7 3.64 -5.82 -13.66
N LEU A 8 2.67 -6.35 -12.92
CA LEU A 8 2.49 -6.00 -11.52
C LEU A 8 3.68 -6.48 -10.67
N GLY A 9 4.20 -7.67 -10.96
CA GLY A 9 5.41 -8.19 -10.30
C GLY A 9 6.59 -7.24 -10.45
N LYS A 10 6.86 -6.78 -11.68
CA LYS A 10 7.91 -5.80 -11.96
C LYS A 10 7.70 -4.48 -11.23
N LEU A 11 6.48 -3.95 -11.25
CA LEU A 11 6.16 -2.70 -10.54
C LEU A 11 6.38 -2.81 -9.03
N ILE A 12 6.01 -3.95 -8.42
CA ILE A 12 6.28 -4.22 -7.01
C ILE A 12 7.79 -4.24 -6.74
N ASP A 13 8.56 -4.91 -7.59
CA ASP A 13 10.02 -5.01 -7.43
C ASP A 13 10.71 -3.64 -7.60
N GLU A 14 10.27 -2.84 -8.56
CA GLU A 14 10.76 -1.47 -8.82
C GLU A 14 10.51 -0.56 -7.62
N VAL A 15 9.26 -0.48 -7.15
CA VAL A 15 8.87 0.32 -5.98
C VAL A 15 9.61 -0.16 -4.72
N SER A 16 9.71 -1.48 -4.51
CA SER A 16 10.45 -2.05 -3.38
C SER A 16 11.93 -1.70 -3.41
N ALA A 17 12.56 -1.75 -4.60
CA ALA A 17 13.96 -1.41 -4.77
C ALA A 17 14.22 0.08 -4.50
N GLU A 18 13.35 0.97 -4.98
CA GLU A 18 13.43 2.39 -4.68
C GLU A 18 13.31 2.67 -3.18
N LYS A 19 12.34 2.04 -2.53
CA LYS A 19 12.13 2.19 -1.10
C LYS A 19 13.33 1.71 -0.28
N ARG A 20 13.98 0.60 -0.67
CA ARG A 20 15.23 0.13 -0.05
C ARG A 20 16.37 1.13 -0.21
N ARG A 21 16.56 1.70 -1.40
CA ARG A 21 17.58 2.74 -1.63
C ARG A 21 17.36 3.96 -0.73
N ASN A 22 16.12 4.44 -0.65
CA ASN A 22 15.74 5.56 0.20
C ASN A 22 15.95 5.25 1.70
N HIS A 23 15.68 4.02 2.12
CA HIS A 23 15.93 3.56 3.49
C HIS A 23 17.43 3.53 3.81
N GLU A 24 18.26 2.96 2.93
CA GLU A 24 19.71 2.90 3.10
C GLU A 24 20.34 4.31 3.17
N GLU A 25 19.87 5.24 2.34
CA GLU A 25 20.31 6.63 2.37
C GLU A 25 19.96 7.31 3.69
N ARG A 26 18.72 7.12 4.18
CA ARG A 26 18.32 7.62 5.50
C ARG A 26 19.15 7.03 6.62
N MET A 27 19.47 5.74 6.56
CA MET A 27 20.32 5.09 7.57
C MET A 27 21.74 5.67 7.59
N LYS A 28 22.32 5.99 6.43
CA LYS A 28 23.61 6.68 6.36
C LYS A 28 23.54 8.06 7.01
N ILE A 29 22.49 8.82 6.74
CA ILE A 29 22.27 10.15 7.35
C ILE A 29 22.14 10.03 8.87
N ILE A 30 21.33 9.09 9.38
CA ILE A 30 21.15 8.86 10.82
C ILE A 30 22.46 8.41 11.48
N ALA A 31 23.26 7.57 10.81
CA ALA A 31 24.56 7.14 11.33
C ALA A 31 25.58 8.27 11.43
N MET A 32 25.49 9.28 10.55
CA MET A 32 26.32 10.48 10.58
C MET A 32 25.89 11.47 11.69
N ILE A 33 24.65 11.38 12.15
CA ILE A 33 24.12 12.22 13.23
C ILE A 33 24.43 11.56 14.58
N SER A 34 25.20 12.23 15.44
CA SER A 34 25.59 11.72 16.76
C SER A 34 24.48 11.79 17.82
N ASP A 35 23.31 12.34 17.48
CA ASP A 35 22.19 12.54 18.41
C ASP A 35 21.38 11.24 18.61
N SER A 36 21.28 10.76 19.86
CA SER A 36 20.51 9.54 20.17
C SER A 36 19.02 9.71 19.92
N LYS A 37 18.47 10.92 20.04
CA LYS A 37 17.01 11.15 19.96
C LYS A 37 16.45 10.89 18.57
N LEU A 38 17.21 11.23 17.52
CA LEU A 38 16.83 10.96 16.14
C LEU A 38 16.87 9.46 15.83
N ARG A 39 17.82 8.73 16.42
CA ARG A 39 17.90 7.27 16.33
C ARG A 39 16.74 6.61 17.06
N ASP A 40 16.42 7.06 18.26
CA ASP A 40 15.34 6.52 19.08
C ASP A 40 13.96 6.76 18.43
N ALA A 41 13.72 7.96 17.89
CA ALA A 41 12.50 8.26 17.13
C ALA A 41 12.36 7.37 15.89
N TYR A 42 13.46 7.07 15.21
CA TYR A 42 13.46 6.20 14.03
C TYR A 42 13.19 4.74 14.38
N VAL A 43 13.81 4.21 15.44
CA VAL A 43 13.52 2.86 15.96
C VAL A 43 12.04 2.76 16.35
N HIS A 44 11.50 3.79 16.99
CA HIS A 44 10.09 3.85 17.34
C HIS A 44 9.18 3.77 16.12
N GLN A 45 9.52 4.49 15.04
CA GLN A 45 8.78 4.43 13.78
C GLN A 45 8.80 3.02 13.16
N LEU A 46 9.94 2.31 13.20
CA LEU A 46 10.04 0.94 12.71
C LEU A 46 9.15 -0.03 13.50
N LEU A 47 9.09 0.13 14.83
CA LEU A 47 8.22 -0.68 15.67
C LEU A 47 6.74 -0.42 15.34
N LEU A 48 6.33 0.84 15.20
CA LEU A 48 4.94 1.19 14.83
C LEU A 48 4.54 0.61 13.46
N ASN A 49 5.44 0.66 12.47
CA ASN A 49 5.19 0.05 11.16
C ASN A 49 4.94 -1.46 11.25
N GLN A 50 5.59 -2.15 12.19
CA GLN A 50 5.47 -3.59 12.41
C GLN A 50 4.17 -3.97 13.12
N PHE A 51 3.69 -3.14 14.05
CA PHE A 51 2.47 -3.41 14.84
C PHE A 51 1.19 -2.83 14.23
N PHE A 52 1.29 -2.17 13.08
CA PHE A 52 0.17 -1.50 12.42
C PHE A 52 -1.08 -2.40 12.29
N LEU A 53 -0.93 -3.62 11.76
CA LEU A 53 -2.07 -4.48 11.48
C LEU A 53 -2.64 -5.16 12.72
N ASP A 54 -1.80 -5.41 13.72
CA ASP A 54 -2.22 -6.01 14.99
C ASP A 54 -3.07 -5.03 15.81
N SER A 55 -2.93 -3.73 15.52
CA SER A 55 -3.64 -2.65 16.22
C SER A 55 -5.02 -2.30 15.65
N SER A 56 -5.42 -2.88 14.50
CA SER A 56 -6.67 -2.48 13.82
C SER A 56 -7.34 -3.63 13.04
N GLU A 57 -8.34 -4.26 13.68
CA GLU A 57 -9.22 -5.25 13.03
C GLU A 57 -9.93 -4.66 11.79
N ASN A 58 -10.31 -3.38 11.84
CA ASN A 58 -10.92 -2.68 10.70
C ASN A 58 -9.98 -2.56 9.51
N ALA A 59 -8.67 -2.38 9.74
CA ALA A 59 -7.69 -2.36 8.66
C ALA A 59 -7.57 -3.74 8.01
N GLN A 60 -7.50 -4.81 8.81
CA GLN A 60 -7.45 -6.18 8.29
C GLN A 60 -8.70 -6.53 7.47
N TYR A 61 -9.89 -6.20 7.97
CA TYR A 61 -11.15 -6.40 7.25
C TYR A 61 -11.18 -5.64 5.92
N THR A 62 -10.76 -4.38 5.92
CA THR A 62 -10.68 -3.53 4.72
C THR A 62 -9.72 -4.12 3.69
N LEU A 63 -8.53 -4.58 4.10
CA LEU A 63 -7.57 -5.23 3.21
C LEU A 63 -8.11 -6.52 2.61
N GLN A 64 -8.79 -7.35 3.41
CA GLN A 64 -9.43 -8.57 2.90
C GLN A 64 -10.52 -8.27 1.87
N ASN A 65 -11.32 -7.23 2.08
CA ASN A 65 -12.34 -6.83 1.11
C ASN A 65 -11.72 -6.28 -0.19
N ALA A 66 -10.63 -5.52 -0.12
CA ALA A 66 -9.89 -5.09 -1.29
C ALA A 66 -9.30 -6.29 -2.08
N ALA A 67 -8.77 -7.29 -1.37
CA ALA A 67 -8.28 -8.52 -1.99
C ALA A 67 -9.41 -9.30 -2.70
N LYS A 68 -10.58 -9.44 -2.05
CA LYS A 68 -11.76 -10.07 -2.66
C LYS A 68 -12.24 -9.30 -3.89
N HIS A 69 -12.28 -7.98 -3.82
CA HIS A 69 -12.65 -7.14 -4.96
C HIS A 69 -11.69 -7.36 -6.15
N SER A 70 -10.38 -7.42 -5.89
CA SER A 70 -9.39 -7.73 -6.92
C SER A 70 -9.59 -9.11 -7.56
N GLN A 71 -10.00 -10.13 -6.78
CA GLN A 71 -10.36 -11.45 -7.32
C GLN A 71 -11.63 -11.42 -8.18
N TRP A 72 -12.66 -10.73 -7.71
CA TRP A 72 -13.90 -10.55 -8.47
C TRP A 72 -13.64 -9.82 -9.80
N LEU A 73 -12.87 -8.73 -9.77
CA LEU A 73 -12.52 -7.98 -10.98
C LEU A 73 -11.69 -8.83 -11.96
N ALA A 74 -10.82 -9.69 -11.43
CA ALA A 74 -10.06 -10.64 -12.25
C ALA A 74 -10.97 -11.62 -13.00
N GLU A 75 -12.07 -12.05 -12.37
CA GLU A 75 -13.08 -12.89 -13.03
C GLU A 75 -13.86 -12.08 -14.06
N ALA A 76 -14.34 -10.89 -13.69
CA ALA A 76 -15.09 -10.01 -14.57
C ALA A 76 -14.33 -9.71 -15.87
N ILE A 77 -13.08 -9.25 -15.79
CA ILE A 77 -12.30 -8.93 -17.00
C ILE A 77 -11.98 -10.17 -17.85
N ASN A 78 -11.91 -11.35 -17.25
CA ASN A 78 -11.67 -12.59 -17.98
C ASN A 78 -12.87 -12.93 -18.90
N TYR A 79 -14.09 -12.78 -18.39
CA TYR A 79 -15.32 -13.05 -19.13
C TYR A 79 -15.76 -11.89 -20.04
N TYR A 80 -15.62 -10.65 -19.56
CA TYR A 80 -16.14 -9.44 -20.21
C TYR A 80 -15.06 -8.55 -20.84
N HIS A 81 -13.90 -9.12 -21.20
CA HIS A 81 -12.76 -8.38 -21.79
C HIS A 81 -13.13 -7.49 -22.98
N GLN A 82 -14.10 -7.90 -23.79
CA GLN A 82 -14.54 -7.17 -24.98
C GLN A 82 -15.16 -5.82 -24.65
N ASP A 83 -15.85 -5.72 -23.50
CA ASP A 83 -16.48 -4.47 -23.04
C ASP A 83 -15.45 -3.39 -22.69
N HIS A 84 -14.19 -3.80 -22.50
CA HIS A 84 -13.04 -2.95 -22.22
C HIS A 84 -12.12 -2.74 -23.43
N GLY A 85 -12.53 -3.20 -24.62
CA GLY A 85 -11.71 -3.12 -25.83
C GLY A 85 -10.42 -3.96 -25.76
N ALA A 86 -10.36 -4.95 -24.87
CA ALA A 86 -9.23 -5.87 -24.74
C ALA A 86 -9.45 -7.12 -25.61
N THR A 87 -8.35 -7.73 -26.07
CA THR A 87 -8.41 -9.09 -26.64
C THR A 87 -8.59 -10.12 -25.53
N LYS A 88 -9.02 -11.34 -25.89
CA LYS A 88 -9.13 -12.45 -24.92
C LYS A 88 -7.81 -12.68 -24.18
N GLU A 89 -6.70 -12.71 -24.91
CA GLU A 89 -5.37 -12.91 -24.33
C GLU A 89 -5.02 -11.77 -23.35
N GLN A 90 -5.31 -10.52 -23.69
CA GLN A 90 -5.11 -9.38 -22.80
C GLN A 90 -5.99 -9.49 -21.55
N GLY A 91 -7.27 -9.88 -21.71
CA GLY A 91 -8.17 -10.12 -20.58
C GLY A 91 -7.65 -11.20 -19.63
N GLU A 92 -7.16 -12.32 -20.17
CA GLU A 92 -6.54 -13.38 -19.38
C GLU A 92 -5.27 -12.90 -18.65
N GLN A 93 -4.44 -12.08 -19.31
CA GLN A 93 -3.24 -11.50 -18.69
C GLN A 93 -3.61 -10.54 -17.56
N ILE A 94 -4.54 -9.61 -17.78
CA ILE A 94 -5.03 -8.67 -16.75
C ILE A 94 -5.63 -9.46 -15.57
N SER A 95 -6.42 -10.49 -15.86
CA SER A 95 -6.99 -11.38 -14.85
C SER A 95 -5.91 -12.02 -13.95
N ARG A 96 -4.81 -12.51 -14.53
CA ARG A 96 -3.70 -13.08 -13.75
C ARG A 96 -3.02 -12.04 -12.86
N GLU A 97 -2.76 -10.83 -13.39
CA GLU A 97 -2.16 -9.75 -12.61
C GLU A 97 -3.08 -9.30 -11.45
N LEU A 98 -4.39 -9.21 -11.66
CA LEU A 98 -5.36 -8.89 -10.60
C LEU A 98 -5.46 -9.98 -9.53
N ARG A 99 -5.32 -11.25 -9.89
CA ARG A 99 -5.20 -12.34 -8.90
C ARG A 99 -3.90 -12.24 -8.10
N LEU A 100 -2.80 -11.88 -8.76
CA LEU A 100 -1.53 -11.63 -8.06
C LEU A 100 -1.67 -10.45 -7.08
N LEU A 101 -2.35 -9.37 -7.49
CA LEU A 101 -2.64 -8.24 -6.61
C LEU A 101 -3.42 -8.67 -5.37
N ALA A 102 -4.47 -9.49 -5.53
CA ALA A 102 -5.23 -10.02 -4.40
C ALA A 102 -4.35 -10.80 -3.40
N VAL A 103 -3.43 -11.64 -3.91
CA VAL A 103 -2.47 -12.40 -3.09
C VAL A 103 -1.50 -11.46 -2.37
N LYS A 104 -1.08 -10.37 -3.02
CA LYS A 104 -0.18 -9.39 -2.40
C LYS A 104 -0.90 -8.61 -1.30
N ILE A 105 -2.13 -8.17 -1.54
CA ILE A 105 -2.96 -7.47 -0.55
C ILE A 105 -3.22 -8.35 0.67
N SER A 106 -3.58 -9.63 0.48
CA SER A 106 -3.89 -10.54 1.59
C SER A 106 -2.69 -10.92 2.46
N LYS A 107 -1.47 -10.67 1.97
CA LYS A 107 -0.21 -10.93 2.67
C LYS A 107 0.43 -9.69 3.27
N ILE A 108 -0.19 -8.52 3.14
CA ILE A 108 0.30 -7.30 3.78
C ILE A 108 0.35 -7.55 5.28
N ALA A 109 1.55 -7.47 5.84
CA ALA A 109 1.88 -7.68 7.24
C ALA A 109 2.46 -6.40 7.89
N SER A 110 2.76 -5.37 7.11
CA SER A 110 3.27 -4.09 7.61
C SER A 110 2.74 -2.90 6.80
N LEU A 111 2.82 -1.70 7.37
CA LEU A 111 2.56 -0.47 6.63
C LEU A 111 3.48 -0.34 5.41
N ASP A 112 4.74 -0.78 5.55
CA ASP A 112 5.70 -0.60 4.48
C ASP A 112 5.35 -1.41 3.24
N GLU A 113 4.86 -2.63 3.44
CA GLU A 113 4.29 -3.46 2.38
C GLU A 113 3.00 -2.86 1.83
N LEU A 114 2.12 -2.33 2.69
CA LEU A 114 0.89 -1.65 2.26
C LEU A 114 1.18 -0.51 1.29
N LYS A 115 2.15 0.36 1.61
CA LYS A 115 2.57 1.47 0.76
C LYS A 115 3.15 1.00 -0.57
N VAL A 116 3.97 -0.05 -0.55
CA VAL A 116 4.55 -0.64 -1.78
C VAL A 116 3.44 -1.19 -2.69
N VAL A 117 2.49 -1.94 -2.13
CA VAL A 117 1.37 -2.51 -2.89
C VAL A 117 0.47 -1.41 -3.44
N TYR A 118 0.17 -0.38 -2.64
CA TYR A 118 -0.62 0.78 -3.07
C TYR A 118 0.01 1.49 -4.27
N GLU A 119 1.31 1.78 -4.19
CA GLU A 119 2.02 2.49 -5.25
C GLU A 119 2.14 1.64 -6.52
N ALA A 120 2.49 0.37 -6.40
CA ALA A 120 2.53 -0.55 -7.53
C ALA A 120 1.14 -0.73 -8.19
N ALA A 121 0.07 -0.82 -7.39
CA ALA A 121 -1.30 -0.89 -7.90
C ALA A 121 -1.71 0.41 -8.61
N THR A 122 -1.27 1.56 -8.13
CA THR A 122 -1.51 2.86 -8.77
C THR A 122 -0.86 2.91 -10.16
N LEU A 123 0.43 2.54 -10.24
CA LEU A 123 1.16 2.47 -11.51
C LEU A 123 0.55 1.42 -12.46
N PHE A 124 0.11 0.29 -11.94
CA PHE A 124 -0.58 -0.74 -12.71
C PHE A 124 -1.89 -0.22 -13.30
N THR A 125 -2.68 0.50 -12.50
CA THR A 125 -3.95 1.12 -12.92
C THR A 125 -3.73 2.11 -14.07
N ASP A 126 -2.69 2.95 -13.98
CA ASP A 126 -2.30 3.86 -15.05
C ASP A 126 -2.04 3.11 -16.36
N LYS A 127 -1.35 1.96 -16.32
CA LYS A 127 -1.13 1.13 -17.53
C LYS A 127 -2.40 0.49 -18.07
N LEU A 128 -3.40 0.25 -17.22
CA LEU A 128 -4.69 -0.29 -17.62
C LEU A 128 -5.67 0.76 -18.16
N SER A 129 -5.44 2.05 -17.93
CA SER A 129 -6.31 3.16 -18.40
C SER A 129 -6.56 3.16 -19.92
N ARG A 130 -5.68 2.51 -20.69
CA ARG A 130 -5.85 2.31 -22.14
C ARG A 130 -7.03 1.39 -22.50
N PHE A 131 -7.44 0.50 -21.59
CA PHE A 131 -8.58 -0.41 -21.76
C PHE A 131 -9.86 0.29 -21.32
N ARG A 132 -10.48 1.00 -22.28
CA ARG A 132 -11.64 1.84 -22.02
C ARG A 132 -12.91 1.02 -22.02
N HIS A 133 -13.75 1.26 -21.02
CA HIS A 133 -15.13 0.78 -21.01
C HIS A 133 -16.06 1.89 -21.52
N ARG A 134 -17.21 1.52 -22.10
CA ARG A 134 -18.22 2.48 -22.60
C ARG A 134 -18.77 3.39 -21.50
N GLU A 135 -18.99 2.81 -20.33
CA GLU A 135 -19.42 3.50 -19.11
C GLU A 135 -18.26 3.61 -18.11
N HIS A 136 -17.98 4.83 -17.64
CA HIS A 136 -16.87 5.11 -16.72
C HIS A 136 -16.92 4.28 -15.43
N LYS A 137 -18.11 4.11 -14.84
CA LYS A 137 -18.31 3.35 -13.59
C LYS A 137 -17.92 1.88 -13.68
N TYR A 138 -17.87 1.31 -14.89
CA TYR A 138 -17.44 -0.07 -15.10
C TYR A 138 -16.04 -0.15 -15.71
N SER A 139 -15.31 0.97 -15.80
CA SER A 139 -13.93 0.94 -16.28
C SER A 139 -13.00 0.28 -15.26
N LEU A 140 -11.95 -0.40 -15.73
CA LEU A 140 -10.95 -1.02 -14.86
C LEU A 140 -10.32 0.00 -13.91
N GLU A 141 -10.06 1.21 -14.39
CA GLU A 141 -9.54 2.29 -13.56
C GLU A 141 -10.49 2.63 -12.40
N HIS A 142 -11.78 2.76 -12.69
CA HIS A 142 -12.78 3.08 -11.67
C HIS A 142 -12.87 1.96 -10.62
N GLU A 143 -13.00 0.71 -11.05
CA GLU A 143 -13.11 -0.44 -10.15
C GLU A 143 -11.86 -0.60 -9.29
N ILE A 144 -10.65 -0.51 -9.88
CA ILE A 144 -9.40 -0.59 -9.11
C ILE A 144 -9.29 0.59 -8.14
N ARG A 145 -9.66 1.81 -8.56
CA ARG A 145 -9.58 2.98 -7.68
C ARG A 145 -10.52 2.85 -6.49
N HIS A 146 -11.79 2.53 -6.73
CA HIS A 146 -12.80 2.51 -5.67
C HIS A 146 -12.78 1.24 -4.82
N GLY A 147 -12.53 0.09 -5.43
CA GLY A 147 -12.54 -1.21 -4.74
C GLY A 147 -11.20 -1.64 -4.16
N ILE A 148 -10.09 -1.01 -4.57
CA ILE A 148 -8.74 -1.39 -4.14
C ILE A 148 -7.95 -0.20 -3.60
N LEU A 149 -7.69 0.84 -4.41
CA LEU A 149 -6.78 1.94 -4.01
C LEU A 149 -7.33 2.78 -2.87
N ASN A 150 -8.61 3.15 -2.91
CA ASN A 150 -9.23 3.92 -1.82
C ASN A 150 -9.19 3.15 -0.49
N PRO A 151 -9.63 1.88 -0.41
CA PRO A 151 -9.46 1.05 0.78
C PRO A 151 -8.02 0.96 1.31
N LEU A 152 -7.05 0.76 0.42
CA LEU A 152 -5.63 0.71 0.79
C LEU A 152 -5.17 2.06 1.37
N ASN A 153 -5.58 3.17 0.76
CA ASN A 153 -5.25 4.52 1.22
C ASN A 153 -5.90 4.86 2.57
N ASP A 154 -7.13 4.41 2.81
CA ASP A 154 -7.81 4.56 4.09
C ASP A 154 -7.05 3.83 5.21
N CYS A 155 -6.55 2.63 4.94
CA CYS A 155 -5.67 1.90 5.86
C CYS A 155 -4.37 2.67 6.16
N ILE A 156 -3.75 3.29 5.15
CA ILE A 156 -2.57 4.16 5.33
C ILE A 156 -2.92 5.37 6.21
N ALA A 157 -4.10 5.96 6.03
CA ALA A 157 -4.53 7.14 6.80
C ALA A 157 -4.80 6.82 8.28
N ILE A 158 -5.41 5.67 8.59
CA ILE A 158 -5.62 5.18 9.96
C ILE A 158 -4.29 5.10 10.71
N GLU A 159 -3.26 4.62 10.04
CA GLU A 159 -1.92 4.45 10.60
C GLU A 159 -1.21 5.78 10.88
N ASN A 160 -1.25 6.72 9.92
CA ASN A 160 -0.71 8.07 10.14
C ASN A 160 -1.35 8.74 11.38
N ASN A 161 -2.64 8.47 11.62
CA ASN A 161 -3.33 8.96 12.81
C ASN A 161 -2.91 8.22 14.08
N LEU A 162 -2.63 6.91 14.02
CA LEU A 162 -2.08 6.15 15.13
C LEU A 162 -0.66 6.64 15.49
N GLN A 163 0.21 6.83 14.50
CA GLN A 163 1.55 7.40 14.69
C GLN A 163 1.49 8.77 15.39
N ARG A 164 0.58 9.64 14.94
CA ARG A 164 0.34 10.94 15.61
C ARG A 164 -0.10 10.77 17.06
N ARG A 165 -1.01 9.84 17.34
CA ARG A 165 -1.52 9.61 18.70
C ARG A 165 -0.42 9.08 19.62
N VAL A 166 0.37 8.11 19.16
CA VAL A 166 1.51 7.57 19.94
C VAL A 166 2.56 8.66 20.19
N ALA A 167 2.92 9.44 19.16
CA ALA A 167 3.85 10.55 19.31
C ALA A 167 3.34 11.60 20.33
N LEU A 168 2.05 11.92 20.32
CA LEU A 168 1.43 12.83 21.29
C LEU A 168 1.44 12.26 22.71
N THR A 169 1.18 10.97 22.90
CA THR A 169 1.24 10.31 24.21
C THR A 169 2.66 10.33 24.78
N LEU A 170 3.67 10.01 23.97
CA LEU A 170 5.08 10.02 24.38
C LEU A 170 5.61 11.44 24.65
N LEU A 171 5.12 12.44 23.91
CA LEU A 171 5.39 13.86 24.20
C LEU A 171 4.75 14.26 25.53
N GLY A 172 3.52 13.81 25.81
CA GLY A 172 2.82 14.06 27.07
C GLY A 172 3.49 13.41 28.30
N GLU A 173 3.99 12.18 28.16
CA GLU A 173 4.76 11.50 29.22
C GLU A 173 6.09 12.19 29.50
N ASN A 174 6.80 12.65 28.46
CA ASN A 174 8.03 13.43 28.61
C ASN A 174 7.80 14.82 29.26
N ILE A 175 6.63 15.43 29.05
CA ILE A 175 6.25 16.67 29.72
C ILE A 175 6.00 16.42 31.21
N ASN A 176 5.28 15.34 31.57
CA ASN A 176 5.03 14.99 32.97
C ASN A 176 6.30 14.63 33.75
N LEU A 177 7.29 13.98 33.12
CA LEU A 177 8.57 13.68 33.75
C LEU A 177 9.40 14.94 34.05
N LYS A 178 9.39 15.94 33.15
CA LYS A 178 10.07 17.22 33.40
C LYS A 178 9.48 18.00 34.57
N PHE A 179 8.15 17.97 34.74
CA PHE A 179 7.50 18.62 35.89
C PHE A 179 7.78 17.93 37.23
N LEU A 180 8.18 16.66 37.21
CA LEU A 180 8.57 15.90 38.40
C LEU A 180 10.07 16.04 38.72
N GLU A 181 10.92 16.34 37.73
CA GLU A 181 12.34 16.63 37.94
C GLU A 181 12.60 18.08 38.41
N GLU A 182 11.64 18.99 38.22
CA GLU A 182 11.70 20.39 38.65
C GLU A 182 10.95 20.68 39.98
N ALA A 183 10.38 19.66 40.63
CA ALA A 183 9.64 19.75 41.90
C ALA A 183 10.41 19.13 43.09
#